data_AF-A0A9W4UBV2-F1
#
_entry.id   AF-A0A9W4UBV2-F1
#
_cell.length_a   1.000
_cell.length_b   1.000
_cell.length_c   1.000
_cell.angle_alpha   90.00
_cell.angle_beta   90.00
_cell.angle_gamma   90.00
#
_symmetry.space_group_name_H-M   'P 1'
#
loop_
_entity.id
_entity.type
_entity.pdbx_description
1 polymer ?
#
loop_
_entity_poly.entity_id
_entity_poly.type
_entity_poly.pdbx_seq_one_letter_code
_entity_poly.pdbx_strand_id
1 'polypeptide(L)'
;MKLSLPDRTKEYLPLSQKTEDSGSRPGLLTLRNVVLSLVYIALLVVAFFVGQKTALPLQRPPIAPDLPIPVGTATRMFNFNRTFSQAPSNATDEAWKSIFPRDGVFFKLPPTIPDRSTISVFHQLHCLDSIRHSYWRYHAAAVEGKKLDENDTPFLEAGDHVRHCIDLIRQGLMCTMDLTVEKDKKAGVRGFGTEHQCRNWDDLIQAIDNS
;
A
#
# COMPACT_ATOMS: atom_id res chain seq x y z
N MET A 1 -57.66 12.77 38.14
CA MET A 1 -57.92 14.22 38.06
C MET A 1 -58.86 14.47 36.87
N LYS A 2 -60.17 14.38 37.12
CA LYS A 2 -61.21 14.82 36.17
C LYS A 2 -61.52 16.25 36.54
N LEU A 3 -61.28 17.19 35.64
CA LEU A 3 -61.72 18.57 35.81
C LEU A 3 -62.64 18.92 34.64
N SER A 4 -63.89 19.11 35.04
CA SER A 4 -65.04 19.58 34.29
C SER A 4 -64.76 20.92 33.62
N LEU A 5 -65.31 21.07 32.42
CA LEU A 5 -65.54 22.36 31.77
C LEU A 5 -66.45 23.25 32.65
N PRO A 6 -66.28 24.57 32.59
CA PRO A 6 -67.39 25.49 32.73
C PRO A 6 -67.79 26.06 31.37
N ASP A 7 -69.09 25.99 31.14
CA ASP A 7 -69.86 26.71 30.13
C ASP A 7 -69.76 28.23 30.32
N ARG A 8 -69.73 28.97 29.21
CA ARG A 8 -70.12 30.38 29.19
C ARG A 8 -70.57 30.77 27.79
N THR A 9 -71.87 30.63 27.54
CA THR A 9 -72.58 31.39 26.51
C THR A 9 -72.38 32.90 26.74
N LYS A 10 -71.93 33.62 25.71
CA LYS A 10 -72.45 34.96 25.38
C LYS A 10 -72.40 35.18 23.86
N GLU A 11 -73.59 35.32 23.30
CA GLU A 11 -73.88 35.90 22.00
C GLU A 11 -73.15 37.23 21.80
N TYR A 12 -72.67 37.51 20.58
CA TYR A 12 -72.81 38.81 19.89
C TYR A 12 -72.58 38.60 18.38
N LEU A 13 -73.66 38.62 17.59
CA LEU A 13 -73.69 39.02 16.17
C LEU A 13 -73.95 40.54 16.11
N PRO A 14 -73.77 41.23 14.97
CA PRO A 14 -72.72 41.14 13.95
C PRO A 14 -72.04 42.52 13.76
N LEU A 15 -70.82 42.58 13.25
CA LEU A 15 -70.28 43.81 12.67
C LEU A 15 -69.82 43.55 11.24
N SER A 16 -70.67 43.98 10.32
CA SER A 16 -70.34 44.66 9.07
C SER A 16 -69.20 44.04 8.26
N GLN A 17 -69.59 43.31 7.20
CA GLN A 17 -68.75 43.12 6.02
C GLN A 17 -68.10 44.45 5.61
N LYS A 18 -66.76 44.49 5.64
CA LYS A 18 -66.00 45.38 4.76
C LYS A 18 -65.12 44.49 3.91
N THR A 19 -65.56 44.37 2.66
CA THR A 19 -64.84 43.75 1.55
C THR A 19 -63.52 44.47 1.33
N GLU A 20 -62.40 43.76 1.48
CA GLU A 20 -61.18 44.03 0.71
C GLU A 20 -60.66 42.69 0.20
N ASP A 21 -60.98 42.43 -1.06
CA ASP A 21 -60.40 41.39 -1.89
C ASP A 21 -58.93 41.73 -2.15
N SER A 22 -58.02 41.00 -1.52
CA SER A 22 -56.62 40.94 -1.93
C SER A 22 -56.32 39.52 -2.40
N GLY A 23 -56.75 39.24 -3.63
CA GLY A 23 -56.42 38.02 -4.36
C GLY A 23 -54.93 37.90 -4.65
N SER A 24 -54.16 37.43 -3.67
CA SER A 24 -52.78 36.96 -3.91
C SER A 24 -52.85 35.53 -4.44
N ARG A 25 -52.63 35.33 -5.75
CA ARG A 25 -52.75 34.03 -6.45
C ARG A 25 -51.76 33.01 -5.87
N PRO A 26 -52.19 32.04 -5.03
CA PRO A 26 -51.28 31.11 -4.36
C PRO A 26 -50.65 30.08 -5.33
N GLY A 27 -51.22 29.90 -6.53
CA GLY A 27 -50.75 28.94 -7.53
C GLY A 27 -49.49 29.34 -8.31
N LEU A 28 -49.20 30.63 -8.45
CA LEU A 28 -48.06 31.08 -9.28
C LEU A 28 -46.74 31.08 -8.50
N LEU A 29 -46.79 31.48 -7.22
CA LEU A 29 -45.63 31.46 -6.32
C LEU A 29 -45.22 30.03 -5.96
N THR A 30 -46.19 29.14 -5.76
CA THR A 30 -45.94 27.71 -5.52
C THR A 30 -45.36 27.04 -6.76
N LEU A 31 -45.91 27.26 -7.95
CA LEU A 31 -45.35 26.75 -9.20
C LEU A 31 -43.91 27.24 -9.43
N ARG A 32 -43.65 28.54 -9.20
CA ARG A 32 -42.30 29.11 -9.32
C ARG A 32 -41.31 28.41 -8.38
N ASN A 33 -41.68 28.20 -7.12
CA ASN A 33 -40.81 27.56 -6.15
C ASN A 33 -40.56 26.08 -6.47
N VAL A 34 -41.57 25.35 -6.95
CA VAL A 34 -41.41 23.96 -7.41
C VAL A 34 -40.44 23.89 -8.60
N VAL A 35 -40.59 24.78 -9.59
CA VAL A 35 -39.69 24.83 -10.75
C VAL A 35 -38.26 25.13 -10.32
N LEU A 36 -38.04 26.09 -9.40
CA LEU A 36 -36.72 26.41 -8.88
C LEU A 36 -36.08 25.22 -8.11
N SER A 37 -36.86 24.50 -7.31
CA SER A 37 -36.38 23.29 -6.62
C SER A 37 -35.99 22.19 -7.59
N LEU A 38 -36.77 21.96 -8.65
CA LEU A 38 -36.46 20.96 -9.67
C LEU A 38 -35.19 21.31 -10.46
N VAL A 39 -35.01 22.59 -10.82
CA VAL A 39 -33.78 23.06 -11.47
C VAL A 39 -32.57 22.89 -10.56
N TYR A 40 -32.70 23.23 -9.26
CA TYR A 40 -31.62 23.05 -8.30
C TYR A 40 -31.22 21.57 -8.15
N ILE A 41 -32.21 20.66 -8.04
CA ILE A 41 -31.95 19.22 -7.98
C ILE A 41 -31.28 18.73 -9.27
N ALA A 42 -31.75 19.18 -10.44
CA ALA A 42 -31.12 18.82 -11.71
C ALA A 42 -29.65 19.28 -11.78
N LEU A 43 -29.35 20.49 -11.30
CA LEU A 43 -27.98 21.01 -11.21
C LEU A 43 -27.11 20.17 -10.27
N LEU A 44 -27.63 19.74 -9.12
CA LEU A 44 -26.91 18.85 -8.20
C LEU A 44 -26.63 17.48 -8.82
N VAL A 45 -27.59 16.91 -9.54
CA VAL A 45 -27.43 15.63 -10.25
C VAL A 45 -26.37 15.75 -11.35
N VAL A 46 -26.42 16.83 -12.15
CA VAL A 46 -25.40 17.11 -13.17
C VAL A 46 -24.02 17.29 -12.52
N ALA A 47 -23.92 18.06 -11.44
CA ALA A 47 -22.67 18.26 -10.70
C ALA A 47 -22.12 16.94 -10.14
N PHE A 48 -22.97 16.03 -9.68
CA PHE A 48 -22.57 14.69 -9.22
C PHE A 48 -21.99 13.84 -10.36
N PHE A 49 -22.68 13.75 -11.50
CA PHE A 49 -22.20 12.96 -12.64
C PHE A 49 -20.96 13.56 -13.30
N VAL A 50 -20.89 14.89 -13.41
CA VAL A 50 -19.67 15.59 -13.85
C VAL A 50 -18.55 15.31 -12.85
N GLY A 51 -18.80 15.46 -11.55
CA GLY A 51 -17.85 15.14 -10.49
C GLY A 51 -17.36 13.69 -10.52
N GLN A 52 -18.21 12.71 -10.86
CA GLN A 52 -17.78 11.32 -11.03
C GLN A 52 -16.93 11.10 -12.29
N LYS A 53 -17.18 11.86 -13.37
CA LYS A 53 -16.42 11.77 -14.63
C LYS A 53 -15.11 12.56 -14.57
N THR A 54 -15.08 13.65 -13.82
CA THR A 54 -13.92 14.55 -13.63
C THR A 54 -13.20 14.31 -12.32
N ALA A 55 -13.68 13.41 -11.47
CA ALA A 55 -12.90 12.82 -10.39
C ALA A 55 -11.73 12.14 -11.07
N LEU A 56 -10.67 12.92 -11.29
CA LEU A 56 -9.37 12.41 -11.60
C LEU A 56 -9.13 11.31 -10.57
N PRO A 57 -8.77 10.08 -10.97
CA PRO A 57 -8.18 9.17 -10.02
C PRO A 57 -7.09 10.00 -9.32
N LEU A 58 -7.08 9.99 -7.98
CA LEU A 58 -5.93 10.48 -7.23
C LEU A 58 -4.78 9.55 -7.64
N GLN A 59 -4.20 9.84 -8.80
CA GLN A 59 -3.03 9.22 -9.33
C GLN A 59 -1.98 9.67 -8.33
N ARG A 60 -1.66 8.80 -7.38
CA ARG A 60 -0.49 9.01 -6.54
C ARG A 60 0.63 9.34 -7.52
N PRO A 61 1.38 10.45 -7.32
CA PRO A 61 2.56 10.68 -8.15
C PRO A 61 3.39 9.40 -8.14
N PRO A 62 4.06 9.04 -9.25
CA PRO A 62 4.95 7.89 -9.26
C PRO A 62 5.91 8.04 -8.08
N ILE A 63 5.83 7.11 -7.13
CA ILE A 63 6.70 7.14 -5.96
C ILE A 63 8.05 6.66 -6.49
N ALA A 64 9.02 7.58 -6.47
CA ALA A 64 10.40 7.50 -6.95
C ALA A 64 10.61 7.96 -8.40
N PRO A 65 11.77 8.58 -8.71
CA PRO A 65 12.22 8.63 -10.09
C PRO A 65 12.24 7.19 -10.59
N ASP A 66 11.37 6.88 -11.56
CA ASP A 66 11.50 5.65 -12.31
C ASP A 66 12.94 5.64 -12.81
N LEU A 67 13.78 4.75 -12.24
CA LEU A 67 14.92 4.30 -13.02
C LEU A 67 14.30 3.91 -14.37
N PRO A 68 14.78 4.42 -15.51
CA PRO A 68 14.19 4.15 -16.82
C PRO A 68 14.53 2.71 -17.27
N ILE A 69 14.39 1.77 -16.34
CA ILE A 69 14.57 0.34 -16.50
C ILE A 69 13.16 -0.26 -16.65
N PRO A 70 12.79 -0.69 -17.87
CA PRO A 70 11.52 -1.36 -18.08
C PRO A 70 11.59 -2.77 -17.47
N VAL A 71 11.05 -2.93 -16.26
CA VAL A 71 10.86 -4.26 -15.65
C VAL A 71 9.43 -4.73 -15.89
N GLY A 72 9.26 -5.94 -16.44
CA GLY A 72 7.96 -6.57 -16.64
C GLY A 72 7.35 -7.15 -15.36
N THR A 73 6.25 -7.87 -15.53
CA THR A 73 5.69 -8.75 -14.50
C THR A 73 5.83 -10.20 -14.94
N ALA A 74 5.96 -11.11 -13.99
CA ALA A 74 6.11 -12.53 -14.25
C ALA A 74 5.39 -13.34 -13.19
N THR A 75 4.60 -14.31 -13.63
CA THR A 75 4.03 -15.32 -12.74
C THR A 75 5.13 -16.25 -12.28
N ARG A 76 5.24 -16.45 -10.97
CA ARG A 76 6.26 -17.32 -10.34
C ARG A 76 5.61 -18.15 -9.26
N MET A 77 5.85 -19.45 -9.31
CA MET A 77 5.52 -20.34 -8.20
C MET A 77 6.72 -20.40 -7.26
N PHE A 78 6.50 -20.10 -5.98
CA PHE A 78 7.57 -20.22 -5.00
C PHE A 78 7.87 -21.70 -4.73
N ASN A 79 9.14 -22.05 -4.89
CA ASN A 79 9.68 -23.38 -4.62
C ASN A 79 10.76 -23.28 -3.55
N PHE A 80 10.74 -24.19 -2.59
CA PHE A 80 11.75 -24.21 -1.55
C PHE A 80 13.11 -24.58 -2.15
N ASN A 81 14.06 -23.64 -2.11
CA ASN A 81 15.43 -23.86 -2.53
C ASN A 81 16.36 -23.85 -1.31
N ARG A 82 16.77 -25.05 -0.89
CA ARG A 82 17.60 -25.22 0.31
C ARG A 82 18.95 -24.50 0.21
N THR A 83 19.49 -24.28 -0.98
CA THR A 83 20.80 -23.66 -1.18
C THR A 83 20.85 -22.25 -0.59
N PHE A 84 19.82 -21.44 -0.79
CA PHE A 84 19.78 -20.07 -0.25
C PHE A 84 19.62 -20.00 1.27
N SER A 85 19.23 -21.10 1.93
CA SER A 85 19.01 -21.17 3.38
C SER A 85 20.16 -21.79 4.18
N GLN A 86 21.14 -22.41 3.50
CA GLN A 86 22.23 -23.17 4.14
C GLN A 86 23.34 -22.29 4.69
N ALA A 87 24.22 -22.90 5.49
CA ALA A 87 25.40 -22.26 6.03
C ALA A 87 26.34 -21.74 4.93
N PRO A 88 27.09 -20.64 5.18
CA PRO A 88 28.08 -20.12 4.24
C PRO A 88 29.06 -21.21 3.78
N SER A 89 29.27 -21.25 2.47
CA SER A 89 30.08 -22.23 1.75
C SER A 89 30.25 -21.75 0.32
N ASN A 90 31.26 -22.25 -0.40
CA ASN A 90 31.44 -21.89 -1.81
C ASN A 90 30.16 -22.06 -2.64
N ALA A 91 29.39 -23.14 -2.41
CA ALA A 91 28.16 -23.39 -3.17
C ALA A 91 27.03 -22.38 -2.84
N THR A 92 26.83 -22.06 -1.56
CA THR A 92 25.79 -21.09 -1.17
C THR A 92 26.18 -19.68 -1.57
N ASP A 93 27.45 -19.33 -1.44
CA ASP A 93 27.93 -17.98 -1.68
C ASP A 93 27.90 -17.68 -3.19
N GLU A 94 28.19 -18.66 -4.04
CA GLU A 94 27.97 -18.52 -5.49
C GLU A 94 26.48 -18.43 -5.85
N ALA A 95 25.60 -19.17 -5.17
CA ALA A 95 24.16 -19.03 -5.38
C ALA A 95 23.66 -17.63 -5.03
N TRP A 96 24.12 -17.05 -3.92
CA TRP A 96 23.80 -15.67 -3.53
C TRP A 96 24.41 -14.64 -4.48
N LYS A 97 25.64 -14.83 -4.96
CA LYS A 97 26.23 -13.96 -6.00
C LYS A 97 25.44 -14.00 -7.30
N SER A 98 24.91 -15.16 -7.69
CA SER A 98 24.22 -15.35 -8.98
C SER A 98 22.94 -14.53 -9.15
N ILE A 99 22.36 -14.02 -8.06
CA ILE A 99 21.18 -13.16 -8.12
C ILE A 99 21.51 -11.67 -8.16
N PHE A 100 22.79 -11.27 -8.10
CA PHE A 100 23.21 -9.87 -8.23
C PHE A 100 23.70 -9.53 -9.65
N PRO A 101 23.68 -8.25 -10.06
CA PRO A 101 24.30 -7.79 -11.31
C PRO A 101 25.82 -8.03 -11.31
N ARG A 102 26.40 -8.22 -12.50
CA ARG A 102 27.83 -8.61 -12.65
C ARG A 102 28.79 -7.53 -12.19
N ASP A 103 28.49 -6.27 -12.51
CA ASP A 103 29.36 -5.13 -12.19
C ASP A 103 29.10 -4.55 -10.78
N GLY A 104 28.30 -5.27 -9.99
CA GLY A 104 27.93 -4.91 -8.63
C GLY A 104 26.62 -4.13 -8.55
N VAL A 105 26.24 -3.79 -7.31
CA VAL A 105 24.90 -3.26 -6.98
C VAL A 105 24.86 -1.74 -6.87
N PHE A 106 26.00 -1.08 -6.98
CA PHE A 106 26.12 0.37 -6.79
C PHE A 106 26.34 1.06 -8.14
N PHE A 107 25.60 2.14 -8.39
CA PHE A 107 25.66 2.89 -9.63
C PHE A 107 25.55 4.40 -9.39
N LYS A 108 25.82 5.17 -10.45
CA LYS A 108 25.59 6.62 -10.56
C LYS A 108 24.99 6.89 -11.94
N LEU A 109 23.99 7.77 -12.02
CA LEU A 109 23.36 8.18 -13.28
C LEU A 109 23.27 9.71 -13.38
N PRO A 110 24.37 10.44 -13.65
CA PRO A 110 24.34 11.90 -13.78
C PRO A 110 23.49 12.35 -14.99
N PRO A 111 22.76 13.48 -14.90
CA PRO A 111 22.60 14.36 -13.74
C PRO A 111 21.54 13.90 -12.73
N THR A 112 20.73 12.89 -13.07
CA THR A 112 19.54 12.47 -12.30
C THR A 112 19.86 11.86 -10.93
N ILE A 113 20.91 11.04 -10.86
CA ILE A 113 21.40 10.34 -9.67
C ILE A 113 22.93 10.54 -9.62
N PRO A 114 23.40 11.71 -9.17
CA PRO A 114 24.83 12.05 -9.20
C PRO A 114 25.64 11.25 -8.16
N ASP A 115 24.98 10.84 -7.07
CA ASP A 115 25.59 10.15 -5.95
C ASP A 115 25.52 8.63 -6.08
N ARG A 116 26.47 7.96 -5.43
CA ARG A 116 26.52 6.49 -5.39
C ARG A 116 25.23 5.97 -4.76
N SER A 117 24.48 5.21 -5.53
CA SER A 117 23.15 4.71 -5.17
C SER A 117 23.06 3.21 -5.45
N THR A 118 22.03 2.55 -4.91
CA THR A 118 21.72 1.15 -5.20
C THR A 118 20.21 0.98 -5.33
N ILE A 119 19.77 -0.05 -6.05
CA ILE A 119 18.36 -0.39 -6.11
C ILE A 119 17.99 -1.07 -4.78
N SER A 120 16.89 -0.63 -4.17
CA SER A 120 16.49 -1.07 -2.83
C SER A 120 16.45 -2.61 -2.68
N VAL A 121 16.01 -3.35 -3.70
CA VAL A 121 15.94 -4.81 -3.66
C VAL A 121 17.31 -5.49 -3.49
N PHE A 122 18.38 -4.91 -4.04
CA PHE A 122 19.73 -5.46 -3.83
C PHE A 122 20.22 -5.23 -2.41
N HIS A 123 19.89 -4.07 -1.81
CA HIS A 123 20.21 -3.83 -0.40
C HIS A 123 19.43 -4.80 0.50
N GLN A 124 18.15 -5.03 0.20
CA GLN A 124 17.33 -6.00 0.94
C GLN A 124 17.89 -7.43 0.84
N LEU A 125 18.34 -7.87 -0.35
CA LEU A 125 18.98 -9.18 -0.54
C LEU A 125 20.33 -9.29 0.19
N HIS A 126 21.17 -8.25 0.11
CA HIS A 126 22.42 -8.18 0.88
C HIS A 126 22.16 -8.32 2.38
N CYS A 127 21.15 -7.61 2.90
CA CYS A 127 20.72 -7.70 4.28
C CYS A 127 20.21 -9.11 4.65
N LEU A 128 19.48 -9.77 3.76
CA LEU A 128 18.99 -11.14 4.00
C LEU A 128 20.15 -12.14 4.07
N ASP A 129 21.18 -11.97 3.23
CA ASP A 129 22.38 -12.79 3.28
C ASP A 129 23.20 -12.56 4.56
N SER A 130 23.35 -11.30 4.99
CA SER A 130 23.97 -10.94 6.28
C SER A 130 23.24 -11.61 7.47
N ILE A 131 21.90 -11.63 7.46
CA ILE A 131 21.10 -12.34 8.47
C ILE A 131 21.37 -13.84 8.42
N ARG A 132 21.47 -14.45 7.22
CA ARG A 132 21.79 -15.87 7.05
C ARG A 132 23.16 -16.21 7.65
N HIS A 133 24.18 -15.40 7.37
CA HIS A 133 25.51 -15.56 7.95
C HIS A 133 25.48 -15.50 9.48
N SER A 134 24.84 -14.46 10.03
CA SER A 134 24.68 -14.30 11.48
C SER A 134 23.96 -15.50 12.10
N TYR A 135 22.83 -15.94 11.53
CA TYR A 135 22.08 -17.11 11.99
C TYR A 135 22.98 -18.35 12.11
N TRP A 136 23.75 -18.68 11.06
CA TRP A 136 24.58 -19.88 11.05
C TRP A 136 25.78 -19.79 11.99
N ARG A 137 26.36 -18.60 12.17
CA ARG A 137 27.41 -18.37 13.17
C ARG A 137 26.90 -18.62 14.59
N TYR A 138 25.78 -18.01 14.95
CA TYR A 138 25.18 -18.21 16.28
C TYR A 138 24.69 -19.64 16.49
N HIS A 139 24.10 -20.26 15.46
CA HIS A 139 23.66 -21.65 15.51
C HIS A 139 24.84 -22.61 15.76
N ALA A 140 25.95 -22.46 15.03
CA ALA A 140 27.14 -23.30 15.22
C ALA A 140 27.71 -23.15 16.64
N ALA A 141 27.83 -21.90 17.13
CA ALA A 141 28.30 -21.65 18.49
C ALA A 141 27.39 -22.28 19.55
N ALA A 142 26.06 -22.18 19.38
CA ALA A 142 25.10 -22.78 20.30
C ALA A 142 25.18 -24.31 20.33
N VAL A 143 25.30 -24.95 19.15
CA VAL A 143 25.47 -26.41 19.04
C VAL A 143 26.77 -26.87 19.70
N GLU A 144 27.84 -26.08 19.57
CA GLU A 144 29.14 -26.38 20.16
C GLU A 144 29.26 -25.95 21.63
N GLY A 145 28.25 -25.30 22.21
CA GLY A 145 28.28 -24.75 23.57
C GLY A 145 29.33 -23.63 23.75
N LYS A 146 29.70 -22.95 22.67
CA LYS A 146 30.69 -21.87 22.67
C LYS A 146 30.03 -20.51 22.85
N LYS A 147 30.66 -19.66 23.67
CA LYS A 147 30.33 -18.24 23.71
C LYS A 147 31.07 -17.53 22.59
N LEU A 148 30.35 -16.76 21.77
CA LEU A 148 30.96 -15.89 20.78
C LEU A 148 31.47 -14.60 21.44
N ASP A 149 32.63 -14.13 21.00
CA ASP A 149 33.06 -12.77 21.28
C ASP A 149 32.41 -11.82 20.26
N GLU A 150 31.75 -10.78 20.76
CA GLU A 150 31.15 -9.75 19.92
C GLU A 150 32.21 -8.94 19.18
N ASN A 151 33.40 -8.77 19.76
CA ASN A 151 34.51 -8.05 19.12
C ASN A 151 35.08 -8.80 17.90
N ASP A 152 34.97 -10.14 17.90
CA ASP A 152 35.40 -11.00 16.79
C ASP A 152 34.30 -11.21 15.76
N THR A 153 33.14 -10.58 15.94
CA THR A 153 32.01 -10.73 15.03
C THR A 153 32.14 -9.75 13.86
N PRO A 154 32.14 -10.23 12.60
CA PRO A 154 32.15 -9.36 11.43
C PRO A 154 31.02 -8.34 11.52
N PHE A 155 31.29 -7.09 11.11
CA PHE A 155 30.29 -6.01 11.16
C PHE A 155 28.95 -6.39 10.54
N LEU A 156 28.96 -7.08 9.39
CA LEU A 156 27.74 -7.50 8.69
C LEU A 156 26.90 -8.51 9.49
N GLU A 157 27.54 -9.26 10.38
CA GLU A 157 26.90 -10.30 11.21
C GLU A 157 26.58 -9.80 12.63
N ALA A 158 27.07 -8.60 12.98
CA ALA A 158 26.91 -7.99 14.29
C ALA A 158 25.44 -7.64 14.58
N GLY A 159 25.07 -7.70 15.85
CA GLY A 159 23.67 -7.59 16.27
C GLY A 159 23.00 -6.27 15.90
N ASP A 160 23.73 -5.15 15.92
CA ASP A 160 23.22 -3.84 15.50
C ASP A 160 22.96 -3.77 13.99
N HIS A 161 23.88 -4.27 13.18
CA HIS A 161 23.71 -4.37 11.73
C HIS A 161 22.55 -5.29 11.36
N VAL A 162 22.49 -6.48 11.97
CA VAL A 162 21.39 -7.45 11.77
C VAL A 162 20.03 -6.85 12.14
N ARG A 163 19.94 -6.07 13.23
CA ARG A 163 18.69 -5.37 13.60
C ARG A 163 18.27 -4.35 12.54
N HIS A 164 19.21 -3.61 11.97
CA HIS A 164 18.94 -2.71 10.84
C HIS A 164 18.45 -3.49 9.61
N CYS A 165 19.13 -4.59 9.26
CA CYS A 165 18.76 -5.47 8.15
C CYS A 165 17.33 -5.99 8.28
N ILE A 166 16.95 -6.48 9.47
CA ILE A 166 15.60 -6.99 9.75
C ILE A 166 14.55 -5.91 9.50
N ASP A 167 14.76 -4.69 10.01
CA ASP A 167 13.78 -3.61 9.82
C ASP A 167 13.71 -3.14 8.37
N LEU A 168 14.85 -3.07 7.65
CA LEU A 168 14.88 -2.74 6.24
C LEU A 168 14.04 -3.72 5.41
N ILE A 169 14.22 -5.03 5.61
CA ILE A 169 13.47 -6.06 4.90
C ILE A 169 11.98 -5.99 5.26
N ARG A 170 11.64 -5.83 6.55
CA ARG A 170 10.25 -5.66 6.98
C ARG A 170 9.59 -4.48 6.26
N GLN A 171 10.24 -3.32 6.22
CA GLN A 171 9.73 -2.15 5.51
C GLN A 171 9.62 -2.38 4.00
N GLY A 172 10.58 -3.07 3.39
CA GLY A 172 10.54 -3.47 1.98
C GLY A 172 9.32 -4.32 1.65
N LEU A 173 9.07 -5.37 2.43
CA LEU A 173 7.90 -6.25 2.27
C LEU A 173 6.58 -5.51 2.40
N MET A 174 6.49 -4.54 3.33
CA MET A 174 5.29 -3.71 3.49
C MET A 174 5.12 -2.72 2.33
N CYS A 175 6.21 -2.27 1.72
CA CYS A 175 6.20 -1.35 0.59
C CYS A 175 5.69 -2.01 -0.70
N THR A 176 6.18 -3.22 -1.02
CA THR A 176 5.88 -3.94 -2.27
C THR A 176 4.88 -5.08 -2.09
N MET A 177 4.01 -4.98 -1.08
CA MET A 177 3.10 -6.03 -0.60
C MET A 177 2.64 -7.06 -1.64
N ASP A 178 2.84 -8.33 -1.35
CA ASP A 178 2.29 -9.44 -2.12
C ASP A 178 0.92 -9.83 -1.55
N LEU A 179 -0.13 -9.67 -2.37
CA LEU A 179 -1.53 -9.95 -2.00
C LEU A 179 -1.98 -11.36 -2.43
N THR A 180 -1.05 -12.21 -2.86
CA THR A 180 -1.34 -13.60 -3.24
C THR A 180 -1.95 -14.37 -2.07
N VAL A 181 -3.10 -15.02 -2.32
CA VAL A 181 -3.79 -15.82 -1.29
C VAL A 181 -3.17 -17.21 -1.23
N GLU A 182 -2.44 -17.48 -0.16
CA GLU A 182 -1.94 -18.82 0.14
C GLU A 182 -3.00 -19.67 0.82
N LYS A 183 -3.29 -20.84 0.25
CA LYS A 183 -4.29 -21.75 0.80
C LYS A 183 -3.68 -22.63 1.88
N ASP A 184 -4.40 -22.76 2.99
CA ASP A 184 -4.08 -23.72 4.03
C ASP A 184 -4.24 -25.15 3.49
N LYS A 185 -3.15 -25.91 3.47
CA LYS A 185 -3.16 -27.35 3.18
C LYS A 185 -3.22 -28.09 4.53
N LYS A 186 -3.49 -29.39 4.57
CA LYS A 186 -3.56 -30.21 5.82
C LYS A 186 -2.31 -30.12 6.74
N ALA A 187 -1.25 -29.43 6.33
CA ALA A 187 -0.02 -29.20 7.07
C ALA A 187 0.34 -27.71 7.24
N GLY A 188 -0.66 -26.81 7.21
CA GLY A 188 -0.48 -25.37 7.38
C GLY A 188 -0.24 -24.60 6.07
N VAL A 189 -0.28 -23.27 6.18
CA VAL A 189 0.19 -22.32 5.16
C VAL A 189 1.72 -22.28 5.18
N ARG A 190 2.36 -22.64 4.06
CA ARG A 190 3.81 -22.83 3.97
C ARG A 190 4.57 -21.80 3.13
N GLY A 191 3.91 -20.92 2.38
CA GLY A 191 4.61 -20.02 1.47
C GLY A 191 4.98 -20.60 0.10
N PHE A 192 4.81 -21.92 -0.13
CA PHE A 192 5.32 -22.60 -1.31
C PHE A 192 4.24 -23.37 -2.08
N GLY A 193 4.40 -23.44 -3.40
CA GLY A 193 3.47 -24.12 -4.31
C GLY A 193 2.18 -23.34 -4.59
N THR A 194 2.20 -22.02 -4.38
CA THR A 194 1.19 -21.06 -4.83
C THR A 194 1.83 -20.17 -5.89
N GLU A 195 1.05 -19.71 -6.87
CA GLU A 195 1.51 -18.79 -7.91
C GLU A 195 1.37 -17.34 -7.44
N HIS A 196 2.46 -16.58 -7.57
CA HIS A 196 2.57 -15.17 -7.22
C HIS A 196 2.77 -14.34 -8.49
N GLN A 197 2.35 -13.08 -8.46
CA GLN A 197 2.65 -12.12 -9.51
C GLN A 197 3.83 -11.23 -9.08
N CYS A 198 4.99 -11.49 -9.67
CA CYS A 198 6.24 -10.83 -9.31
C CYS A 198 6.66 -9.81 -10.36
N ARG A 199 7.58 -8.91 -10.01
CA ARG A 199 8.38 -8.19 -11.00
C ARG A 199 9.37 -9.17 -11.64
N ASN A 200 9.60 -9.06 -12.94
CA ASN A 200 10.51 -9.99 -13.63
C ASN A 200 11.96 -9.71 -13.21
N TRP A 201 12.58 -10.67 -12.51
CA TRP A 201 13.96 -10.55 -12.03
C TRP A 201 14.96 -10.46 -13.18
N ASP A 202 14.75 -11.25 -14.23
CA ASP A 202 15.68 -11.33 -15.36
C ASP A 202 15.71 -10.02 -16.15
N ASP A 203 14.55 -9.36 -16.31
CA ASP A 203 14.47 -8.04 -16.93
C ASP A 203 15.26 -7.00 -16.13
N LEU A 204 15.17 -7.05 -14.79
CA LEU A 204 15.92 -6.15 -13.91
C LEU A 204 17.43 -6.36 -14.04
N ILE A 205 17.89 -7.61 -13.95
CA ILE A 205 19.32 -7.94 -14.05
C ILE A 205 19.85 -7.55 -15.43
N GLN A 206 19.16 -7.93 -16.50
CA GLN A 206 19.57 -7.61 -17.87
C GLN A 206 19.66 -6.10 -18.11
N ALA A 207 18.72 -5.32 -17.57
CA ALA A 207 18.72 -3.88 -17.78
C ALA A 207 19.89 -3.17 -17.08
N ILE A 208 20.35 -3.69 -15.94
CA ILE A 208 21.50 -3.13 -15.22
C ILE A 208 22.82 -3.59 -15.84
N ASP A 209 22.92 -4.87 -16.21
CA ASP A 209 24.12 -5.42 -16.83
C ASP A 209 24.40 -4.83 -18.22
N ASN A 210 23.40 -4.20 -18.86
CA ASN A 210 23.52 -3.57 -20.19
C ASN A 210 23.59 -2.04 -20.14
N SER A 211 23.53 -1.41 -18.95
CA SER A 211 23.58 0.05 -18.77
C SER A 211 24.98 0.56 -18.48
#